data_AF-A0A212J3Z2-F1
#
_entry.id   AF-A0A212J3Z2-F1
#
_cell.length_a   1.000
_cell.length_b   1.000
_cell.length_c   1.000
_cell.angle_alpha   90.00
_cell.angle_beta   90.00
_cell.angle_gamma   90.00
#
_symmetry.space_group_name_H-M   'P 1'
#
loop_
_entity.id
_entity.type
_entity.pdbx_description
1 polymer ?
#
loop_
_entity_poly.entity_id
_entity_poly.type
_entity_poly.pdbx_seq_one_letter_code
_entity_poly.pdbx_strand_id
1 'polypeptide(L)'
;MHRYFFLLTAACILALTGCRTPQTVKDAWKGTRSYYYEYLNTPARLNLDDKGNVQDYEAALGMAISDFDVQLQELERALQNSDLSPDAEWVATMTSRFPWLSGVALADNEGIPRAKIPPNFPKPFEIGSLLEVDPKQQLKDLRSFVQNDPLGPEIYIGNPVYAGADFRGVITVHFDPRTLLARTGDAAQVVIAGPDGILWPGIYDPAAIPIAGVDWAERVKSDISGIERNDLGAFYWICRYIGNLPLIYAIRIQGEFPLQEENLRGLAEANALAIGPVDLSRLVPPPDAEMPGRTQEAAQTPETLDPGTPPAEISPDGHNSPLADPVPSGEDSRQGGTPLLE
;
A
#
# COMPACT_ATOMS: atom_id res chain seq x y z
N MET A 1 2.44 63.41 48.62
CA MET A 1 2.92 62.16 47.99
C MET A 1 1.92 61.00 48.02
N HIS A 2 0.98 60.90 48.96
CA HIS A 2 0.02 59.77 49.02
C HIS A 2 -1.06 59.73 47.92
N ARG A 3 -1.41 60.85 47.28
CA ARG A 3 -2.46 60.86 46.22
C ARG A 3 -1.99 60.32 44.86
N TYR A 4 -0.70 60.47 44.55
CA TYR A 4 -0.12 59.95 43.30
C TYR A 4 0.20 58.46 43.39
N PHE A 5 0.50 57.95 44.60
CA PHE A 5 0.75 56.53 44.82
C PHE A 5 -0.53 55.70 44.60
N PHE A 6 -1.69 56.20 45.04
CA PHE A 6 -2.99 55.52 44.86
C PHE A 6 -3.48 55.51 43.41
N LEU A 7 -3.15 56.55 42.63
CA LEU A 7 -3.48 56.61 41.20
C LEU A 7 -2.58 55.70 40.36
N LEU A 8 -1.29 55.57 40.74
CA LEU A 8 -0.37 54.63 40.08
C LEU A 8 -0.71 53.17 40.39
N THR A 9 -1.10 52.84 41.62
CA THR A 9 -1.56 51.48 41.94
C THR A 9 -2.91 51.14 41.29
N ALA A 10 -3.85 52.09 41.18
CA ALA A 10 -5.09 51.87 40.45
C ALA A 10 -4.87 51.68 38.93
N ALA A 11 -3.93 52.43 38.33
CA ALA A 11 -3.55 52.26 36.93
C ALA A 11 -2.84 50.92 36.66
N CYS A 12 -2.00 50.44 37.59
CA CYS A 12 -1.37 49.13 37.48
C CYS A 12 -2.36 47.97 37.62
N ILE A 13 -3.41 48.10 38.45
CA ILE A 13 -4.44 47.05 38.59
C ILE A 13 -5.32 46.96 37.33
N LEU A 14 -5.64 48.10 36.69
CA LEU A 14 -6.35 48.14 35.40
C LEU A 14 -5.54 47.57 34.23
N ALA A 15 -4.21 47.74 34.25
CA ALA A 15 -3.32 47.16 33.24
C ALA A 15 -3.14 45.64 33.39
N LEU A 16 -3.35 45.08 34.60
CA LEU A 16 -3.19 43.64 34.87
C LEU A 16 -4.48 42.82 34.65
N THR A 17 -5.63 43.46 34.44
CA THR A 17 -6.88 42.77 34.09
C THR A 17 -7.07 42.54 32.58
N GLY A 18 -6.12 42.99 31.73
CA GLY A 18 -6.18 42.84 30.28
C GLY A 18 -5.68 41.50 29.70
N CYS A 19 -5.18 40.59 30.54
CA CYS A 19 -4.56 39.33 30.07
C CYS A 19 -5.29 38.06 30.56
N ARG A 20 -6.62 38.01 30.41
CA ARG A 20 -7.38 36.77 30.55
C ARG A 20 -8.48 36.66 29.50
N THR A 21 -8.09 36.22 28.30
CA THR A 21 -8.99 35.50 27.40
C THR A 21 -8.21 34.46 26.60
N PRO A 22 -8.21 33.18 27.00
CA PRO A 22 -7.69 32.07 26.20
C PRO A 22 -8.53 31.77 24.94
N GLN A 23 -9.64 32.49 24.75
CA GLN A 23 -10.58 32.30 23.63
C GLN A 23 -10.09 32.97 22.34
N THR A 24 -9.44 34.13 22.39
CA THR A 24 -9.09 34.90 21.19
C THR A 24 -8.04 34.23 20.30
N VAL A 25 -7.09 33.48 20.87
CA VAL A 25 -6.06 32.78 20.08
C VAL A 25 -6.63 31.55 19.37
N LYS A 26 -7.57 30.84 20.01
CA LYS A 26 -8.28 29.70 19.39
C LYS A 26 -9.22 30.17 18.29
N ASP A 27 -9.91 31.30 18.50
CA ASP A 27 -10.82 31.85 17.50
C ASP A 27 -10.08 32.52 16.34
N ALA A 28 -8.95 33.19 16.61
CA ALA A 28 -8.05 33.67 15.57
C ALA A 28 -7.44 32.51 14.75
N TRP A 29 -7.00 31.44 15.41
CA TRP A 29 -6.50 30.24 14.72
C TRP A 29 -7.57 29.53 13.89
N LYS A 30 -8.81 29.43 14.40
CA LYS A 30 -9.95 28.91 13.62
C LYS A 30 -10.27 29.80 12.42
N GLY A 31 -10.22 31.12 12.59
CA GLY A 31 -10.40 32.09 11.51
C GLY A 31 -9.34 31.89 10.43
N THR A 32 -8.05 31.93 10.79
CA THR A 32 -6.94 31.74 9.85
C THR A 32 -6.97 30.36 9.17
N ARG A 33 -7.35 29.31 9.91
CA ARG A 33 -7.57 27.96 9.37
C ARG A 33 -8.74 27.93 8.38
N SER A 34 -9.84 28.59 8.68
CA SER A 34 -11.00 28.71 7.78
C SER A 34 -10.61 29.41 6.48
N TYR A 35 -9.92 30.54 6.56
CA TYR A 35 -9.43 31.26 5.39
C TYR A 35 -8.43 30.44 4.57
N TYR A 36 -7.55 29.67 5.23
CA TYR A 36 -6.64 28.75 4.57
C TYR A 36 -7.38 27.65 3.79
N TYR A 37 -8.42 27.03 4.37
CA TYR A 37 -9.25 26.03 3.67
C TYR A 37 -10.27 26.62 2.71
N GLU A 38 -10.47 27.93 2.68
CA GLU A 38 -11.41 28.55 1.74
C GLU A 38 -10.70 29.03 0.46
N TYR A 39 -9.49 29.59 0.62
CA TYR A 39 -8.80 30.28 -0.48
C TYR A 39 -7.46 29.66 -0.90
N LEU A 40 -6.82 28.85 -0.05
CA LEU A 40 -5.48 28.30 -0.34
C LEU A 40 -5.49 26.79 -0.54
N ASN A 41 -6.26 26.06 0.26
CA ASN A 41 -6.38 24.61 0.19
C ASN A 41 -7.84 24.21 0.35
N THR A 42 -8.67 24.60 -0.62
CA THR A 42 -10.08 24.23 -0.64
C THR A 42 -10.20 22.71 -0.61
N PRO A 43 -10.76 22.11 0.46
CA PRO A 43 -10.88 20.67 0.53
C PRO A 43 -11.75 20.22 -0.64
N ALA A 44 -11.27 19.21 -1.38
CA ALA A 44 -12.01 18.66 -2.51
C ALA A 44 -13.42 18.29 -2.06
N ARG A 45 -14.43 18.97 -2.62
CA ARG A 45 -15.83 18.62 -2.41
C ARG A 45 -16.25 17.71 -3.55
N LEU A 46 -16.59 16.47 -3.22
CA LEU A 46 -17.14 15.53 -4.18
C LEU A 46 -18.57 15.98 -4.51
N ASN A 47 -18.76 16.51 -5.72
CA ASN A 47 -20.10 16.85 -6.21
C ASN A 47 -20.78 15.58 -6.72
N LEU A 48 -21.64 14.98 -5.90
CA LEU A 48 -22.40 13.77 -6.28
C LEU A 48 -23.51 14.06 -7.31
N ASP A 49 -23.85 15.34 -7.54
CA ASP A 49 -24.85 15.76 -8.52
C ASP A 49 -24.23 16.02 -9.90
N ASP A 50 -22.90 16.17 -9.98
CA ASP A 50 -22.18 16.22 -11.25
C ASP A 50 -22.02 14.79 -11.76
N LYS A 51 -22.99 14.36 -12.57
CA LYS A 51 -22.96 13.03 -13.18
C LYS A 51 -21.83 12.87 -14.20
N GLY A 52 -21.11 13.95 -14.52
CA GLY A 52 -20.16 13.99 -15.63
C GLY A 52 -20.84 13.63 -16.95
N ASN A 53 -20.12 13.81 -18.06
CA ASN A 53 -20.52 13.21 -19.32
C ASN A 53 -19.52 12.08 -19.60
N VAL A 54 -19.74 10.94 -18.94
CA VAL A 54 -18.90 9.74 -19.10
C VAL A 54 -19.15 9.18 -20.49
N GLN A 55 -18.07 8.98 -21.25
CA GLN A 55 -18.20 8.40 -22.58
C GLN A 55 -18.50 6.91 -22.46
N ASP A 56 -19.25 6.34 -23.41
CA ASP A 56 -19.68 4.93 -23.36
C ASP A 56 -18.50 3.95 -23.20
N TYR A 57 -17.35 4.25 -23.82
CA TYR A 57 -16.15 3.43 -23.70
C TYR A 57 -15.47 3.53 -22.33
N GLU A 58 -15.58 4.67 -21.63
CA GLU A 58 -15.04 4.83 -20.28
C GLU A 58 -15.89 4.03 -19.29
N ALA A 59 -17.22 4.10 -19.43
CA ALA A 59 -18.14 3.29 -18.66
C ALA A 59 -17.92 1.79 -18.94
N ALA A 60 -17.75 1.40 -20.21
CA ALA A 60 -17.50 0.02 -20.59
C ALA A 60 -16.20 -0.53 -19.99
N LEU A 61 -15.09 0.23 -20.06
CA LEU A 61 -13.84 -0.17 -19.43
C LEU A 61 -14.00 -0.29 -17.92
N GLY A 62 -14.61 0.72 -17.28
CA GLY A 62 -14.82 0.73 -15.83
C GLY A 62 -15.65 -0.45 -15.34
N MET A 63 -16.73 -0.80 -16.05
CA MET A 63 -17.54 -1.99 -15.74
C MET A 63 -16.74 -3.28 -15.95
N ALA A 64 -15.98 -3.39 -17.04
CA ALA A 64 -15.24 -4.60 -17.38
C ALA A 64 -14.12 -4.93 -16.36
N ILE A 65 -13.50 -3.90 -15.76
CA ILE A 65 -12.39 -4.08 -14.82
C ILE A 65 -12.80 -3.93 -13.35
N SER A 66 -14.02 -3.49 -13.03
CA SER A 66 -14.42 -3.18 -11.65
C SER A 66 -14.17 -4.36 -10.69
N ASP A 67 -14.59 -5.57 -11.06
CA ASP A 67 -14.42 -6.75 -10.20
C ASP A 67 -12.94 -7.14 -10.06
N PHE A 68 -12.16 -7.00 -11.15
CA PHE A 68 -10.72 -7.22 -11.15
C PHE A 68 -10.02 -6.24 -10.20
N ASP A 69 -10.39 -4.96 -10.29
CA ASP A 69 -9.83 -3.88 -9.51
C ASP A 69 -10.12 -4.04 -8.01
N VAL A 70 -11.35 -4.40 -7.66
CA VAL A 70 -11.75 -4.67 -6.27
C VAL A 70 -10.90 -5.81 -5.69
N GLN A 71 -10.71 -6.91 -6.43
CA GLN A 71 -9.89 -8.03 -5.97
C GLN A 71 -8.42 -7.62 -5.76
N LEU A 72 -7.85 -6.83 -6.67
CA LEU A 72 -6.49 -6.31 -6.51
C LEU A 72 -6.37 -5.34 -5.33
N GLN A 73 -7.32 -4.43 -5.18
CA GLN A 73 -7.34 -3.48 -4.08
C GLN A 73 -7.45 -4.17 -2.72
N GLU A 74 -8.24 -5.25 -2.65
CA GLU A 74 -8.32 -6.08 -1.46
C GLU A 74 -7.03 -6.84 -1.18
N LEU A 75 -6.36 -7.36 -2.22
CA LEU A 75 -5.07 -8.03 -2.09
C LEU A 75 -4.00 -7.07 -1.56
N GLU A 76 -3.88 -5.88 -2.15
CA GLU A 76 -2.91 -4.86 -1.72
C GLU A 76 -3.12 -4.49 -0.24
N ARG A 77 -4.38 -4.31 0.18
CA ARG A 77 -4.71 -4.05 1.58
C ARG A 77 -4.36 -5.24 2.47
N ALA A 78 -4.61 -6.47 2.04
CA ALA A 78 -4.26 -7.66 2.81
C ALA A 78 -2.74 -7.76 3.01
N LEU A 79 -1.97 -7.52 1.95
CA LEU A 79 -0.50 -7.51 1.99
C LEU A 79 0.04 -6.42 2.91
N GLN A 80 -0.41 -5.17 2.75
CA GLN A 80 0.04 -4.04 3.57
C GLN A 80 -0.25 -4.22 5.07
N ASN A 81 -1.34 -4.90 5.40
CA ASN A 81 -1.72 -5.20 6.79
C ASN A 81 -1.14 -6.53 7.30
N SER A 82 -0.32 -7.21 6.51
CA SER A 82 0.28 -8.48 6.94
C SER A 82 1.36 -8.21 7.99
N ASP A 83 1.25 -8.89 9.12
CA ASP A 83 2.22 -8.78 10.22
C ASP A 83 3.58 -9.39 9.85
N LEU A 84 4.59 -9.00 10.62
CA LEU A 84 5.94 -9.57 10.55
C LEU A 84 5.88 -11.07 10.85
N SER A 85 6.14 -11.90 9.84
CA SER A 85 6.19 -13.38 9.84
C SER A 85 4.90 -14.05 9.35
N PRO A 86 4.72 -14.22 8.02
CA PRO A 86 3.63 -15.04 7.49
C PRO A 86 3.83 -16.50 7.92
N ASP A 87 2.94 -16.98 8.79
CA ASP A 87 2.90 -18.37 9.23
C ASP A 87 1.96 -19.20 8.34
N ALA A 88 1.79 -20.48 8.67
CA ALA A 88 0.94 -21.37 7.89
C ALA A 88 -0.53 -20.96 7.88
N GLU A 89 -1.02 -20.36 8.97
CA GLU A 89 -2.38 -19.87 9.08
C GLU A 89 -2.60 -18.64 8.18
N TRP A 90 -1.63 -17.72 8.16
CA TRP A 90 -1.65 -16.57 7.27
C TRP A 90 -1.66 -17.01 5.80
N VAL A 91 -0.83 -17.97 5.42
CA VAL A 91 -0.83 -18.47 4.03
C VAL A 91 -2.13 -19.16 3.67
N ALA A 92 -2.70 -19.98 4.57
CA ALA A 92 -4.02 -20.59 4.37
C ALA A 92 -5.11 -19.53 4.18
N THR A 93 -5.07 -18.47 4.98
CA THR A 93 -6.02 -17.36 4.93
C THR A 93 -5.87 -16.58 3.62
N MET A 94 -4.65 -16.25 3.21
CA MET A 94 -4.38 -15.52 1.96
C MET A 94 -4.84 -16.31 0.73
N THR A 95 -4.49 -17.59 0.67
CA THR A 95 -4.80 -18.45 -0.48
C THR A 95 -6.28 -18.81 -0.57
N SER A 96 -6.96 -18.96 0.57
CA SER A 96 -8.42 -19.15 0.59
C SER A 96 -9.19 -17.87 0.25
N ARG A 97 -8.70 -16.70 0.69
CA ARG A 97 -9.29 -15.40 0.35
C ARG A 97 -9.08 -15.03 -1.11
N PHE A 98 -7.90 -15.30 -1.66
CA PHE A 98 -7.53 -14.99 -3.04
C PHE A 98 -7.20 -16.27 -3.81
N PRO A 99 -8.22 -17.08 -4.16
CA PRO A 99 -8.04 -18.39 -4.81
C PRO A 99 -7.59 -18.28 -6.27
N TRP A 100 -7.35 -17.06 -6.78
CA TRP A 100 -6.83 -16.78 -8.12
C TRP A 100 -5.32 -16.49 -8.11
N LEU A 101 -4.70 -16.33 -6.93
CA LEU A 101 -3.24 -16.23 -6.84
C LEU A 101 -2.60 -17.47 -7.46
N SER A 102 -1.46 -17.34 -8.11
CA SER A 102 -0.66 -18.49 -8.55
C SER A 102 0.22 -19.02 -7.41
N GLY A 103 0.64 -18.14 -6.50
CA GLY A 103 1.55 -18.51 -5.44
C GLY A 103 1.82 -17.43 -4.40
N VAL A 104 2.41 -17.88 -3.29
CA VAL A 104 2.87 -17.07 -2.17
C VAL A 104 4.28 -17.52 -1.79
N ALA A 105 5.16 -16.58 -1.52
CA ALA A 105 6.53 -16.87 -1.14
C ALA A 105 7.02 -15.88 -0.08
N LEU A 106 7.90 -16.34 0.78
CA LEU A 106 8.68 -15.50 1.69
C LEU A 106 10.12 -15.62 1.25
N ALA A 107 10.76 -14.49 0.98
CA ALA A 107 12.18 -14.44 0.69
C ALA A 107 12.92 -13.56 1.69
N ASP A 108 14.18 -13.89 1.92
CA ASP A 108 15.07 -13.08 2.74
C ASP A 108 15.57 -11.82 2.01
N ASN A 109 16.45 -11.08 2.67
CA ASN A 109 17.06 -9.86 2.16
C ASN A 109 18.01 -10.10 0.97
N GLU A 110 18.43 -11.33 0.71
CA GLU A 110 19.17 -11.73 -0.51
C GLU A 110 18.25 -12.21 -1.65
N GLY A 111 16.93 -12.28 -1.43
CA GLY A 111 15.96 -12.76 -2.41
C GLY A 111 15.87 -14.27 -2.52
N ILE A 112 16.46 -15.00 -1.57
CA ILE A 112 16.40 -16.46 -1.53
C ILE A 112 15.04 -16.85 -0.92
N PRO A 113 14.19 -17.61 -1.63
CA PRO A 113 12.91 -18.03 -1.08
C PRO A 113 13.14 -19.00 0.10
N ARG A 114 12.66 -18.61 1.28
CA ARG A 114 12.63 -19.43 2.50
C ARG A 114 11.40 -20.32 2.57
N ALA A 115 10.29 -19.83 2.02
CA ALA A 115 9.07 -20.61 1.83
C ALA A 115 8.45 -20.25 0.48
N LYS A 116 7.88 -21.23 -0.21
CA LYS A 116 7.17 -21.04 -1.48
C LYS A 116 6.00 -22.01 -1.57
N ILE A 117 4.84 -21.49 -1.94
CA ILE A 117 3.62 -22.24 -2.19
C ILE A 117 3.07 -21.84 -3.56
N PRO A 118 2.78 -22.81 -4.45
CA PRO A 118 3.12 -24.22 -4.34
C PRO A 118 4.66 -24.41 -4.41
N PRO A 119 5.22 -25.48 -3.81
CA PRO A 119 6.67 -25.72 -3.85
C PRO A 119 7.19 -25.92 -5.28
N ASN A 120 6.37 -26.55 -6.14
CA ASN A 120 6.68 -26.82 -7.54
C ASN A 120 5.86 -25.93 -8.47
N PHE A 121 6.06 -24.62 -8.36
CA PHE A 121 5.49 -23.67 -9.33
C PHE A 121 6.19 -23.83 -10.70
N PRO A 122 5.44 -23.91 -11.82
CA PRO A 122 6.00 -24.24 -13.14
C PRO A 122 6.84 -23.14 -13.79
N LYS A 123 6.62 -21.86 -13.44
CA LYS A 123 7.44 -20.75 -13.96
C LYS A 123 8.63 -20.48 -13.04
N PRO A 124 9.76 -19.95 -13.56
CA PRO A 124 10.88 -19.51 -12.73
C PRO A 124 10.41 -18.47 -11.69
N PHE A 125 11.00 -18.50 -10.49
CA PHE A 125 10.68 -17.57 -9.41
C PHE A 125 11.89 -16.66 -9.15
N GLU A 126 11.89 -15.47 -9.74
CA GLU A 126 13.02 -14.53 -9.70
C GLU A 126 12.57 -13.16 -9.18
N ILE A 127 12.79 -12.88 -7.91
CA ILE A 127 12.24 -11.70 -7.22
C ILE A 127 13.25 -10.57 -6.98
N GLY A 128 14.39 -10.57 -7.68
CA GLY A 128 15.47 -9.60 -7.47
C GLY A 128 14.98 -8.15 -7.52
N SER A 129 14.08 -7.84 -8.46
CA SER A 129 13.48 -6.52 -8.62
C SER A 129 12.66 -6.05 -7.41
N LEU A 130 12.18 -6.96 -6.55
CA LEU A 130 11.46 -6.60 -5.31
C LEU A 130 12.39 -6.20 -4.18
N LEU A 131 13.67 -6.57 -4.25
CA LEU A 131 14.65 -6.20 -3.22
C LEU A 131 15.09 -4.75 -3.36
N GLU A 132 15.07 -4.24 -4.59
CA GLU A 132 15.44 -2.87 -4.92
C GLU A 132 14.32 -1.89 -4.51
N VAL A 133 14.72 -0.77 -3.91
CA VAL A 133 13.78 0.30 -3.54
C VAL A 133 13.70 1.26 -4.71
N ASP A 134 12.49 1.49 -5.23
CA ASP A 134 12.27 2.59 -6.16
C ASP A 134 12.54 3.92 -5.43
N PRO A 135 13.43 4.80 -5.93
CA PRO A 135 13.72 6.08 -5.30
C PRO A 135 12.50 6.98 -5.04
N LYS A 136 11.39 6.74 -5.74
CA LYS A 136 10.13 7.47 -5.58
C LYS A 136 9.20 6.89 -4.50
N GLN A 137 9.50 5.69 -4.00
CA GLN A 137 8.67 4.99 -3.02
C GLN A 137 9.26 5.09 -1.60
N GLN A 138 8.38 4.96 -0.60
CA GLN A 138 8.78 4.77 0.78
C GLN A 138 9.27 3.34 0.99
N LEU A 139 10.12 3.14 2.00
CA LEU A 139 10.74 1.84 2.28
C LEU A 139 9.72 0.70 2.41
N LYS A 140 8.56 0.98 3.03
CA LYS A 140 7.49 0.02 3.32
C LYS A 140 6.39 -0.04 2.24
N ASP A 141 6.52 0.73 1.16
CA ASP A 141 5.54 0.65 0.09
C ASP A 141 5.62 -0.72 -0.60
N LEU A 142 4.48 -1.18 -1.13
CA LEU A 142 4.45 -2.38 -1.95
C LEU A 142 5.33 -2.19 -3.19
N ARG A 143 6.03 -3.24 -3.56
CA ARG A 143 6.86 -3.29 -4.75
C ARG A 143 6.30 -4.34 -5.69
N SER A 144 6.31 -4.08 -6.98
CA SER A 144 5.75 -4.99 -7.96
C SER A 144 6.55 -4.97 -9.24
N PHE A 145 6.58 -6.10 -9.93
CA PHE A 145 7.16 -6.22 -11.26
C PHE A 145 6.46 -7.33 -12.03
N VAL A 146 6.74 -7.39 -13.33
CA VAL A 146 6.25 -8.46 -14.20
C VAL A 146 7.43 -9.34 -14.60
N GLN A 147 7.23 -10.65 -14.52
CA GLN A 147 8.12 -11.62 -15.14
C GLN A 147 7.43 -12.22 -16.36
N ASN A 148 8.04 -12.08 -17.53
CA ASN A 148 7.56 -12.69 -18.76
C ASN A 148 8.16 -14.10 -18.90
N ASP A 149 7.30 -15.10 -19.14
CA ASP A 149 7.68 -16.50 -19.35
C ASP A 149 6.93 -17.06 -20.56
N PRO A 150 7.47 -18.08 -21.28
CA PRO A 150 6.75 -18.72 -22.38
C PRO A 150 5.35 -19.27 -22.03
N LEU A 151 5.12 -19.62 -20.76
CA LEU A 151 3.79 -20.05 -20.27
C LEU A 151 2.82 -18.88 -20.02
N GLY A 152 3.31 -17.64 -20.08
CA GLY A 152 2.56 -16.41 -19.88
C GLY A 152 3.18 -15.53 -18.79
N PRO A 153 2.84 -14.22 -18.78
CA PRO A 153 3.36 -13.27 -17.81
C PRO A 153 2.87 -13.59 -16.39
N GLU A 154 3.67 -13.23 -15.40
CA GLU A 154 3.37 -13.35 -13.99
C GLU A 154 3.61 -12.01 -13.31
N ILE A 155 2.59 -11.50 -12.61
CA ILE A 155 2.70 -10.27 -11.82
C ILE A 155 3.10 -10.66 -10.40
N TYR A 156 4.17 -10.07 -9.90
CA TYR A 156 4.63 -10.23 -8.54
C TYR A 156 4.34 -8.96 -7.74
N ILE A 157 3.83 -9.12 -6.52
CA ILE A 157 3.61 -8.04 -5.55
C ILE A 157 4.30 -8.44 -4.25
N GLY A 158 5.27 -7.63 -3.84
CA GLY A 158 6.06 -7.78 -2.64
C GLY A 158 5.70 -6.75 -1.58
N ASN A 159 5.49 -7.21 -0.35
CA ASN A 159 5.47 -6.37 0.85
C ASN A 159 6.83 -6.45 1.56
N PRO A 160 7.63 -5.36 1.58
CA PRO A 160 8.91 -5.31 2.27
C PRO A 160 8.78 -5.45 3.79
N VAL A 161 9.59 -6.33 4.38
CA VAL A 161 9.59 -6.59 5.82
C VAL A 161 10.82 -5.96 6.46
N TYR A 162 10.60 -5.15 7.50
CA TYR A 162 11.66 -4.45 8.23
C TYR A 162 11.58 -4.71 9.73
N ALA A 163 12.72 -4.96 10.36
CA ALA A 163 12.87 -4.90 11.81
C ALA A 163 13.58 -3.60 12.20
N GLY A 164 12.81 -2.57 12.59
CA GLY A 164 13.35 -1.22 12.74
C GLY A 164 13.76 -0.65 11.37
N ALA A 165 15.06 -0.37 11.20
CA ALA A 165 15.63 0.08 9.93
C ALA A 165 16.18 -1.08 9.08
N ASP A 166 16.30 -2.28 9.64
CA ASP A 166 16.93 -3.42 8.97
C ASP A 166 15.94 -4.10 8.03
N PHE A 167 16.27 -4.14 6.74
CA PHE A 167 15.51 -4.92 5.75
C PHE A 167 15.71 -6.42 6.01
N ARG A 168 14.62 -7.16 6.20
CA ARG A 168 14.64 -8.60 6.51
C ARG A 168 14.26 -9.49 5.34
N GLY A 169 13.63 -8.91 4.31
CA GLY A 169 13.16 -9.64 3.15
C GLY A 169 11.81 -9.15 2.67
N VAL A 170 11.13 -9.97 1.89
CA VAL A 170 9.88 -9.61 1.22
C VAL A 170 8.87 -10.75 1.28
N ILE A 171 7.63 -10.40 1.66
CA ILE A 171 6.47 -11.29 1.50
C ILE A 171 5.95 -11.06 0.10
N THR A 172 6.00 -12.09 -0.74
CA THR A 172 5.64 -11.99 -2.15
C THR A 172 4.41 -12.83 -2.43
N VAL A 173 3.44 -12.25 -3.14
CA VAL A 173 2.39 -12.99 -3.82
C VAL A 173 2.55 -12.79 -5.31
N HIS A 174 2.09 -13.76 -6.09
CA HIS A 174 2.13 -13.64 -7.53
C HIS A 174 0.95 -14.30 -8.19
N PHE A 175 0.59 -13.80 -9.36
CA PHE A 175 -0.52 -14.32 -10.14
C PHE A 175 -0.32 -14.10 -11.64
N ASP A 176 -0.92 -14.98 -12.42
CA ASP A 176 -1.11 -14.79 -13.84
C ASP A 176 -2.35 -13.92 -14.07
N PRO A 177 -2.30 -12.81 -14.83
CA PRO A 177 -3.46 -11.94 -15.04
C PRO A 177 -4.72 -12.70 -15.49
N ARG A 178 -4.55 -13.80 -16.23
CA ARG A 178 -5.65 -14.62 -16.74
C ARG A 178 -6.47 -15.29 -15.64
N THR A 179 -5.85 -15.67 -14.51
CA THR A 179 -6.56 -16.37 -13.41
C THR A 179 -7.61 -15.47 -12.77
N LEU A 180 -7.30 -14.18 -12.63
CA LEU A 180 -8.21 -13.19 -12.10
C LEU A 180 -9.25 -12.77 -13.15
N LEU A 181 -8.81 -12.56 -14.40
CA LEU A 181 -9.70 -12.24 -15.51
C LEU A 181 -10.77 -13.31 -15.76
N ALA A 182 -10.44 -14.60 -15.64
CA ALA A 182 -11.37 -15.72 -15.83
C ALA A 182 -12.56 -15.72 -14.85
N ARG A 183 -12.52 -14.87 -13.82
CA ARG A 183 -13.55 -14.72 -12.80
C ARG A 183 -14.42 -13.47 -13.00
N THR A 184 -14.17 -12.69 -14.05
CA THR A 184 -14.87 -11.42 -14.33
C THR A 184 -15.67 -11.52 -15.62
N GLY A 185 -16.84 -10.85 -15.67
CA GLY A 185 -17.88 -11.08 -16.68
C GLY A 185 -17.54 -10.64 -18.12
N ASP A 186 -16.58 -9.73 -18.32
CA ASP A 186 -16.28 -9.11 -19.63
C ASP A 186 -14.77 -9.03 -19.95
N ALA A 187 -13.95 -9.84 -19.27
CA ALA A 187 -12.48 -9.85 -19.39
C ALA A 187 -11.93 -10.06 -20.82
N ALA A 188 -12.71 -10.71 -21.69
CA ALA A 188 -12.25 -11.11 -23.01
C ALA A 188 -11.91 -9.89 -23.91
N GLN A 189 -12.60 -8.76 -23.73
CA GLN A 189 -12.37 -7.55 -24.55
C GLN A 189 -11.36 -6.58 -23.93
N VAL A 190 -10.97 -6.81 -22.68
CA VAL A 190 -9.99 -5.98 -21.99
C VAL A 190 -8.59 -6.41 -22.41
N VAL A 191 -7.76 -5.43 -22.73
CA VAL A 191 -6.32 -5.59 -22.90
C VAL A 191 -5.64 -5.13 -21.63
N ILE A 192 -4.67 -5.92 -21.14
CA ILE A 192 -3.79 -5.53 -20.04
C ILE A 192 -2.37 -5.40 -20.56
N ALA A 193 -1.71 -4.29 -20.26
CA ALA A 193 -0.30 -4.05 -20.56
C ALA A 193 0.45 -3.57 -19.31
N GLY A 194 1.77 -3.74 -19.33
CA GLY A 194 2.70 -3.18 -18.36
C GLY A 194 3.87 -2.50 -19.07
N PRO A 195 4.90 -2.05 -18.32
CA PRO A 195 6.09 -1.43 -18.87
C PRO A 195 6.77 -2.26 -19.97
N ASP A 196 6.82 -3.57 -19.79
CA ASP A 196 7.55 -4.50 -20.65
C ASP A 196 6.70 -5.10 -21.78
N GLY A 197 5.46 -4.62 -21.97
CA GLY A 197 4.58 -5.02 -23.06
C GLY A 197 3.23 -5.58 -22.63
N ILE A 198 2.61 -6.37 -23.52
CA ILE A 198 1.26 -6.90 -23.32
C ILE A 198 1.28 -8.04 -22.29
N LEU A 199 0.46 -7.90 -21.24
CA LEU A 199 0.25 -8.93 -20.23
C LEU A 199 -0.94 -9.83 -20.58
N TRP A 200 -1.95 -9.25 -21.23
CA TRP A 200 -3.12 -9.96 -21.74
C TRP A 200 -3.67 -9.21 -22.95
N PRO A 201 -3.71 -9.81 -24.15
CA PRO A 201 -4.15 -9.12 -25.37
C PRO A 201 -5.69 -9.10 -25.54
N GLY A 202 -6.46 -9.67 -24.62
CA GLY A 202 -7.87 -9.94 -24.86
C GLY A 202 -8.07 -10.94 -26.00
N ILE A 203 -9.18 -10.82 -26.71
CA ILE A 203 -9.50 -11.61 -27.91
C ILE A 203 -8.71 -11.21 -29.16
N TYR A 204 -7.85 -10.20 -29.07
CA TYR A 204 -7.19 -9.61 -30.23
C TYR A 204 -5.82 -10.24 -30.49
N ASP A 205 -5.37 -10.16 -31.74
CA ASP A 205 -3.96 -10.37 -32.08
C ASP A 205 -3.10 -9.26 -31.43
N PRO A 206 -2.13 -9.60 -30.55
CA PRO A 206 -1.30 -8.62 -29.87
C PRO A 206 -0.49 -7.75 -30.82
N ALA A 207 -0.14 -8.23 -32.01
CA ALA A 207 0.64 -7.46 -32.99
C ALA A 207 -0.19 -6.40 -33.72
N ALA A 208 -1.53 -6.50 -33.68
CA ALA A 208 -2.44 -5.64 -34.43
C ALA A 208 -3.02 -4.48 -33.61
N ILE A 209 -2.98 -4.56 -32.27
CA ILE A 209 -3.56 -3.55 -31.38
C ILE A 209 -2.57 -2.38 -31.15
N PRO A 210 -3.04 -1.12 -31.08
CA PRO A 210 -2.17 0.04 -30.88
C PRO A 210 -1.48 0.03 -29.50
N ILE A 211 -2.02 -0.71 -28.54
CA ILE A 211 -1.51 -0.82 -27.16
C ILE A 211 -0.13 -1.49 -27.09
N ALA A 212 0.18 -2.41 -28.01
CA ALA A 212 1.43 -3.18 -27.96
C ALA A 212 2.68 -2.39 -28.34
N GLY A 213 2.52 -1.31 -29.12
CA GLY A 213 3.65 -0.48 -29.60
C GLY A 213 4.01 0.70 -28.71
N VAL A 214 3.35 0.86 -27.57
CA VAL A 214 3.51 2.02 -26.69
C VAL A 214 4.59 1.75 -25.64
N ASP A 215 5.51 2.70 -25.48
CA ASP A 215 6.42 2.74 -24.34
C ASP A 215 5.63 3.20 -23.10
N TRP A 216 5.09 2.23 -22.36
CA TRP A 216 4.25 2.51 -21.20
C TRP A 216 5.04 3.14 -20.05
N ALA A 217 6.33 2.87 -19.91
CA ALA A 217 7.16 3.46 -18.87
C ALA A 217 7.29 4.99 -19.04
N GLU A 218 7.35 5.47 -20.28
CA GLU A 218 7.31 6.90 -20.59
C GLU A 218 5.88 7.46 -20.64
N ARG A 219 4.95 6.73 -21.27
CA ARG A 219 3.56 7.20 -21.52
C ARG A 219 2.83 7.61 -20.24
N VAL A 220 3.01 6.84 -19.16
CA VAL A 220 2.30 7.05 -17.89
C VAL A 220 2.90 8.15 -17.01
N LYS A 221 4.02 8.76 -17.43
CA LYS A 221 4.60 9.91 -16.72
C LYS A 221 3.80 11.19 -16.97
N SER A 222 3.15 11.31 -18.12
CA SER A 222 2.37 12.49 -18.49
C SER A 222 0.87 12.31 -18.27
N ASP A 223 0.35 11.11 -18.49
CA ASP A 223 -1.08 10.84 -18.48
C ASP A 223 -1.41 9.53 -17.77
N ILE A 224 -2.54 9.50 -17.06
CA ILE A 224 -3.07 8.27 -16.43
C ILE A 224 -4.18 7.61 -17.25
N SER A 225 -4.58 8.24 -18.36
CA SER A 225 -5.60 7.73 -19.27
C SER A 225 -5.44 8.38 -20.64
N GLY A 226 -5.91 7.73 -21.69
CA GLY A 226 -5.83 8.30 -23.02
C GLY A 226 -6.45 7.42 -24.10
N ILE A 227 -6.22 7.80 -25.35
CA ILE A 227 -6.65 7.04 -26.51
C ILE A 227 -5.43 6.80 -27.41
N GLU A 228 -5.15 5.53 -27.68
CA GLU A 228 -4.12 5.12 -28.64
C GLU A 228 -4.77 4.65 -29.94
N ARG A 229 -4.13 4.94 -31.07
CA ARG A 229 -4.67 4.71 -32.41
C ARG A 229 -3.63 4.13 -33.34
N ASN A 230 -4.09 3.31 -34.28
CA ASN A 230 -3.35 2.90 -35.46
C ASN A 230 -4.30 2.86 -36.67
N ASP A 231 -3.83 2.35 -37.81
CA ASP A 231 -4.62 2.29 -39.04
C ASP A 231 -5.87 1.39 -38.93
N LEU A 232 -5.91 0.46 -37.97
CA LEU A 232 -7.03 -0.46 -37.77
C LEU A 232 -8.11 0.09 -36.84
N GLY A 233 -7.78 1.02 -35.94
CA GLY A 233 -8.74 1.57 -35.00
C GLY A 233 -8.15 2.28 -33.79
N ALA A 234 -8.92 2.30 -32.71
CA ALA A 234 -8.57 3.02 -31.49
C ALA A 234 -8.94 2.25 -30.22
N PHE A 235 -8.10 2.40 -29.19
CA PHE A 235 -8.33 1.89 -27.85
C PHE A 235 -8.29 3.04 -26.83
N TYR A 236 -9.24 3.04 -25.91
CA TYR A 236 -9.19 3.86 -24.71
C TYR A 236 -8.43 3.09 -23.64
N TRP A 237 -7.60 3.77 -22.87
CA TRP A 237 -6.84 3.16 -21.80
C TRP A 237 -6.84 4.01 -20.53
N ILE A 238 -6.69 3.32 -19.40
CA ILE A 238 -6.39 3.93 -18.09
C ILE A 238 -5.22 3.19 -17.44
N CYS A 239 -4.49 3.87 -16.58
CA CYS A 239 -3.39 3.32 -15.80
C CYS A 239 -3.76 3.28 -14.31
N ARG A 240 -3.48 2.15 -13.69
CA ARG A 240 -3.53 1.94 -12.23
C ARG A 240 -2.19 1.44 -11.76
N TYR A 241 -1.73 1.93 -10.62
CA TYR A 241 -0.50 1.43 -10.01
C TYR A 241 -0.80 0.30 -9.01
N ILE A 242 0.06 -0.72 -9.00
CA ILE A 242 0.14 -1.74 -7.96
C ILE A 242 1.55 -1.65 -7.36
N GLY A 243 1.70 -1.04 -6.20
CA GLY A 243 3.03 -0.62 -5.76
C GLY A 243 3.64 0.37 -6.77
N ASN A 244 4.82 0.06 -7.31
CA ASN A 244 5.48 0.84 -8.37
C ASN A 244 5.14 0.39 -9.80
N LEU A 245 4.41 -0.70 -10.00
CA LEU A 245 4.10 -1.20 -11.33
C LEU A 245 2.89 -0.46 -11.92
N PRO A 246 3.04 0.27 -13.05
CA PRO A 246 1.89 0.76 -13.79
C PRO A 246 1.24 -0.39 -14.57
N LEU A 247 -0.03 -0.63 -14.29
CA LEU A 247 -0.87 -1.59 -14.99
C LEU A 247 -1.85 -0.82 -15.87
N ILE A 248 -1.84 -1.13 -17.16
CA ILE A 248 -2.64 -0.43 -18.16
C ILE A 248 -3.79 -1.33 -18.56
N TYR A 249 -5.00 -0.82 -18.42
CA TYR A 249 -6.21 -1.46 -18.92
C TYR A 249 -6.71 -0.71 -20.14
N ALA A 250 -7.06 -1.42 -21.20
CA ALA A 250 -7.57 -0.82 -22.40
C ALA A 250 -8.76 -1.57 -22.99
N ILE A 251 -9.68 -0.82 -23.61
CA ILE A 251 -10.82 -1.36 -24.36
C ILE A 251 -10.89 -0.72 -25.74
N ARG A 252 -11.34 -1.49 -26.72
CA ARG A 252 -11.55 -0.99 -28.07
C ARG A 252 -12.67 0.05 -28.09
N ILE A 253 -12.39 1.21 -28.68
CA ILE A 253 -13.40 2.25 -28.98
C ILE A 253 -14.03 1.96 -30.34
N GLN A 254 -13.19 1.72 -31.35
CA GLN A 254 -13.62 1.54 -32.74
C GLN A 254 -12.56 0.77 -33.53
N GLY A 255 -12.95 0.21 -34.67
CA GLY A 255 -12.07 -0.53 -35.58
C GLY A 255 -12.30 -2.03 -35.57
N GLU A 256 -11.71 -2.69 -36.57
CA GLU A 256 -11.73 -4.14 -36.72
C GLU A 256 -10.30 -4.67 -36.55
N PHE A 257 -10.13 -5.49 -35.53
CA PHE A 257 -8.85 -6.09 -35.18
C PHE A 257 -8.93 -7.60 -35.42
N PRO A 258 -7.89 -8.22 -35.98
CA PRO A 258 -7.80 -9.67 -36.06
C PRO A 258 -8.02 -10.29 -34.68
N LEU A 259 -8.86 -11.32 -34.63
CA LEU A 259 -9.16 -12.05 -33.41
C LEU A 259 -8.32 -13.32 -33.33
N GLN A 260 -7.94 -13.70 -32.11
CA GLN A 260 -7.12 -14.88 -31.85
C GLN A 260 -7.85 -15.80 -30.86
N GLU A 261 -8.52 -16.83 -31.38
CA GLU A 261 -9.36 -17.73 -30.57
C GLU A 261 -8.57 -18.48 -29.48
N GLU A 262 -7.27 -18.68 -29.65
CA GLU A 262 -6.44 -19.33 -28.63
C GLU A 262 -6.33 -18.50 -27.34
N ASN A 263 -6.51 -17.18 -27.41
CA ASN A 263 -6.56 -16.34 -26.22
C ASN A 263 -7.80 -16.70 -25.38
N LEU A 264 -8.97 -16.87 -26.00
CA LEU A 264 -10.19 -17.31 -25.31
C LEU A 264 -10.02 -18.69 -24.66
N ARG A 265 -9.31 -19.61 -25.32
CA ARG A 265 -8.97 -20.90 -24.72
C ARG A 265 -8.05 -20.75 -23.51
N GLY A 266 -7.03 -19.91 -23.63
CA GLY A 266 -6.13 -19.58 -22.53
C GLY A 266 -6.85 -18.98 -21.32
N LEU A 267 -7.89 -18.18 -21.55
CA LEU A 267 -8.74 -17.65 -20.47
C LEU A 267 -9.60 -18.74 -19.82
N ALA A 268 -10.19 -19.64 -20.60
CA ALA A 268 -11.00 -20.75 -20.10
C ALA A 268 -10.18 -21.75 -19.25
N GLU A 269 -8.91 -21.95 -19.59
CA GLU A 269 -7.99 -22.84 -18.90
C GLU A 269 -7.27 -22.16 -17.72
N ALA A 270 -7.37 -20.83 -17.59
CA ALA A 270 -6.60 -20.05 -16.62
C ALA A 270 -6.86 -20.45 -15.16
N ASN A 271 -8.05 -20.93 -14.82
CA ASN A 271 -8.33 -21.41 -13.46
C ASN A 271 -7.43 -22.57 -13.01
N ALA A 272 -6.83 -23.32 -13.94
CA ALA A 272 -5.86 -24.37 -13.62
C ALA A 272 -4.48 -23.84 -13.21
N LEU A 273 -4.19 -22.56 -13.49
CA LEU A 273 -2.95 -21.88 -13.10
C LEU A 273 -3.02 -21.30 -11.68
N ALA A 274 -4.23 -21.14 -11.15
CA ALA A 274 -4.43 -20.64 -9.80
C ALA A 274 -3.99 -21.66 -8.75
N ILE A 275 -3.72 -21.17 -7.54
CA ILE A 275 -3.32 -21.97 -6.40
C ILE A 275 -4.45 -22.97 -6.10
N GLY A 276 -4.13 -24.25 -6.28
CA GLY A 276 -5.00 -25.32 -5.83
C GLY A 276 -5.10 -25.35 -4.29
N PRO A 277 -5.88 -26.29 -3.73
CA PRO A 277 -5.93 -26.50 -2.29
C PRO A 277 -4.52 -26.65 -1.71
N VAL A 278 -4.17 -25.79 -0.75
CA VAL A 278 -2.83 -25.77 -0.14
C VAL A 278 -2.73 -26.88 0.91
N ASP A 279 -1.79 -27.80 0.72
CA ASP A 279 -1.40 -28.77 1.75
C ASP A 279 -0.48 -28.08 2.78
N LEU A 280 -1.09 -27.55 3.84
CA LEU A 280 -0.42 -26.82 4.91
C LEU A 280 0.61 -27.68 5.67
N SER A 281 0.54 -29.00 5.59
CA SER A 281 1.52 -29.90 6.24
C SER A 281 2.91 -29.83 5.60
N ARG A 282 3.02 -29.24 4.40
CA ARG A 282 4.28 -29.06 3.66
C ARG A 282 4.94 -27.71 3.91
N LEU A 283 4.31 -26.84 4.68
CA LEU A 283 4.93 -25.62 5.15
C LEU A 283 5.99 -25.99 6.19
N VAL A 284 7.24 -26.04 5.74
CA VAL A 284 8.37 -26.07 6.68
C VAL A 284 8.40 -24.67 7.31
N PRO A 285 8.16 -24.53 8.63
CA PRO A 285 8.34 -23.24 9.27
C PRO A 285 9.78 -22.80 9.02
N PRO A 286 10.03 -21.50 8.77
CA PRO A 286 11.40 -21.01 8.70
C PRO A 286 12.13 -21.51 9.95
N PRO A 287 13.33 -22.11 9.83
CA PRO A 287 14.11 -22.50 11.00
C PRO A 287 14.18 -21.27 11.88
N ASP A 288 13.75 -21.42 13.14
CA ASP A 288 13.57 -20.34 14.09
C ASP A 288 14.63 -19.29 13.86
N ALA A 289 14.22 -18.10 13.44
CA ALA A 289 15.09 -16.95 13.55
C ALA A 289 15.40 -16.87 15.04
N GLU A 290 16.57 -17.34 15.45
CA GLU A 290 17.09 -17.15 16.80
C GLU A 290 17.17 -15.64 17.02
N MET A 291 16.07 -15.10 17.52
CA MET A 291 15.99 -13.75 18.06
C MET A 291 16.62 -13.81 19.45
N PRO A 292 17.61 -12.95 19.75
CA PRO A 292 18.19 -12.92 21.09
C PRO A 292 17.11 -12.51 22.10
N GLY A 293 16.74 -13.49 22.92
CA GLY A 293 16.22 -13.35 24.28
C GLY A 293 15.08 -12.36 24.48
N ARG A 294 13.85 -12.77 24.20
CA ARG A 294 12.75 -12.38 25.10
C ARG A 294 12.89 -13.29 26.31
N THR A 295 13.55 -12.83 27.36
CA THR A 295 13.57 -13.52 28.65
C THR A 295 12.12 -13.81 29.01
N GLN A 296 11.74 -15.08 28.95
CA GLN A 296 10.55 -15.57 29.62
C GLN A 296 10.82 -15.34 31.11
N GLU A 297 10.33 -14.23 31.64
CA GLU A 297 10.05 -14.14 33.06
C GLU A 297 8.87 -15.09 33.29
N ALA A 298 9.21 -16.37 33.44
CA ALA A 298 8.28 -17.39 33.84
C ALA A 298 7.68 -16.93 35.17
N ALA A 299 6.36 -16.70 35.14
CA ALA A 299 5.55 -16.57 36.32
C ALA A 299 5.85 -17.79 37.22
N GLN A 300 6.63 -17.54 38.27
CA GLN A 300 6.75 -18.46 39.38
C GLN A 300 5.40 -18.44 40.09
N THR A 301 4.59 -19.45 39.83
CA THR A 301 3.45 -19.82 40.67
C THR A 301 4.00 -20.33 42.00
N PRO A 302 3.73 -19.70 43.16
CA PRO A 302 3.91 -20.34 44.44
C PRO A 302 2.58 -20.98 44.83
N GLU A 303 2.40 -22.26 44.51
CA GLU A 303 1.35 -23.08 45.11
C GLU A 303 1.88 -23.70 46.40
N THR A 304 1.59 -23.07 47.55
CA THR A 304 1.20 -23.76 48.78
C THR A 304 0.50 -22.78 49.70
N LEU A 305 -0.83 -22.75 49.65
CA LEU A 305 -1.68 -22.08 50.63
C LEU A 305 -2.11 -23.10 51.69
N ASP A 306 -1.55 -22.96 52.88
CA ASP A 306 -2.01 -23.56 54.13
C ASP A 306 -3.30 -22.84 54.60
N PRO A 307 -4.38 -23.54 55.00
CA PRO A 307 -5.66 -22.90 55.25
C PRO A 307 -5.76 -22.43 56.71
N GLY A 308 -5.64 -21.12 56.92
CA GLY A 308 -6.10 -20.54 58.19
C GLY A 308 -5.51 -19.19 58.54
N THR A 309 -6.07 -18.11 57.98
CA THR A 309 -6.10 -16.77 58.62
C THR A 309 -7.20 -15.93 57.94
N PRO A 310 -8.12 -15.29 58.67
CA PRO A 310 -9.20 -14.48 58.07
C PRO A 310 -8.67 -13.12 57.53
N PRO A 311 -9.39 -12.48 56.59
CA PRO A 311 -8.87 -11.32 55.86
C PRO A 311 -8.89 -10.05 56.72
N ALA A 312 -7.78 -9.32 56.72
CA ALA A 312 -7.70 -7.97 57.27
C ALA A 312 -8.00 -6.93 56.19
N GLU A 313 -8.95 -6.07 56.53
CA GLU A 313 -9.39 -4.78 56.02
C GLU A 313 -8.59 -4.09 54.89
N ILE A 314 -9.36 -3.65 53.90
CA ILE A 314 -9.01 -2.62 52.91
C ILE A 314 -8.99 -1.27 53.64
N SER A 315 -7.93 -0.48 53.45
CA SER A 315 -8.01 0.98 53.56
C SER A 315 -7.26 1.67 52.42
N PRO A 316 -7.85 2.71 51.81
CA PRO A 316 -7.31 3.43 50.66
C PRO A 316 -6.45 4.62 51.12
N ASP A 317 -5.37 4.90 50.40
CA ASP A 317 -4.66 6.20 50.28
C ASP A 317 -3.26 5.87 49.74
N GLY A 318 -2.65 6.54 48.76
CA GLY A 318 -3.00 7.75 48.04
C GLY A 318 -1.84 8.10 47.10
N HIS A 319 -2.06 9.16 46.32
CA HIS A 319 -1.06 9.97 45.62
C HIS A 319 -0.47 9.50 44.28
N ASN A 320 -1.21 9.86 43.23
CA ASN A 320 -0.68 10.50 42.01
C ASN A 320 0.30 11.64 42.31
N SER A 321 1.41 11.71 41.55
CA SER A 321 1.98 12.93 40.98
C SER A 321 3.19 12.62 40.06
N PRO A 322 3.63 13.51 39.15
CA PRO A 322 3.38 13.36 37.71
C PRO A 322 4.65 13.34 36.82
N LEU A 323 4.44 13.08 35.52
CA LEU A 323 5.39 13.25 34.42
C LEU A 323 6.12 14.61 34.47
N ALA A 324 7.44 14.58 34.27
CA ALA A 324 8.27 15.75 34.07
C ALA A 324 8.32 16.16 32.58
N ASP A 325 8.11 17.45 32.31
CA ASP A 325 8.32 18.10 31.01
C ASP A 325 9.83 18.23 30.67
N PRO A 326 10.21 18.23 29.38
CA PRO A 326 11.59 18.51 28.98
C PRO A 326 11.89 20.02 28.88
N VAL A 327 13.03 20.42 29.41
CA VAL A 327 13.63 21.75 29.33
C VAL A 327 14.28 21.97 27.95
N PRO A 328 14.11 23.13 27.28
CA PRO A 328 14.90 23.50 26.12
C PRO A 328 16.12 24.32 26.57
N SER A 329 17.31 23.98 26.06
CA SER A 329 18.51 24.81 26.18
C SER A 329 19.03 25.12 24.79
N GLY A 330 18.91 26.39 24.40
CA GLY A 330 19.67 27.00 23.32
C GLY A 330 20.59 28.08 23.89
N GLU A 331 21.81 28.14 23.38
CA GLU A 331 22.64 29.31 23.00
C GLU A 331 24.11 28.84 22.98
N ASP A 332 24.75 28.75 21.83
CA ASP A 332 25.29 29.81 20.94
C ASP A 332 26.79 30.02 21.21
N SER A 333 27.60 29.77 20.19
CA SER A 333 29.00 30.20 20.09
C SER A 333 29.42 30.13 18.62
N ARG A 334 29.22 31.25 17.93
CA ARG A 334 29.83 31.61 16.65
C ARG A 334 31.36 31.55 16.69
N GLN A 335 31.94 31.17 15.55
CA GLN A 335 33.14 31.72 14.85
C GLN A 335 33.79 30.55 14.08
N GLY A 336 34.10 30.58 12.79
CA GLY A 336 34.08 31.59 11.75
C GLY A 336 34.84 31.03 10.54
N GLY A 337 34.66 31.64 9.36
CA GLY A 337 35.62 31.52 8.25
C GLY A 337 35.16 30.72 7.04
N THR A 338 34.49 31.40 6.12
CA THR A 338 34.59 31.11 4.67
C THR A 338 35.49 32.19 4.07
N PRO A 339 36.26 31.87 3.00
CA PRO A 339 36.20 32.76 1.86
C PRO A 339 35.97 32.02 0.53
N LEU A 340 35.38 32.80 -0.35
CA LEU A 340 34.97 32.57 -1.74
C LEU A 340 36.17 32.69 -2.71
N LEU A 341 35.90 32.29 -3.97
CA LEU A 341 36.65 32.45 -5.24
C LEU A 341 37.51 31.21 -5.59
N GLU A 342 37.41 30.58 -6.76
CA GLU A 342 36.88 30.92 -8.10
C GLU A 342 36.00 29.81 -8.70
#